data_AF-A0A5C8AQY2-F1
#
_entry.id   AF-A0A5C8AQY2-F1
#
_cell.length_a   1.000
_cell.length_b   1.000
_cell.length_c   1.000
_cell.angle_alpha   90.00
_cell.angle_beta   90.00
_cell.angle_gamma   90.00
#
_symmetry.space_group_name_H-M   'P 1'
#
loop_
_entity.id
_entity.type
_entity.pdbx_description
1 polymer ?
#
loop_
_entity_poly.entity_id
_entity_poly.type
_entity_poly.pdbx_seq_one_letter_code
_entity_poly.pdbx_strand_id
1 'polypeptide(L)'
;IPVVGNIISNTVIVIVSLSHSLQMAVVSLSFMIVIHKLEYFLNARIIGSQVNAKAWELLTAILVMETLFGLPGVVAAPVFYSYLKKELSDRQLV
;
A
#
# COMPACT_ATOMS: atom_id res chain seq x y z
N ILE A 1 -5.52 4.73 -9.60
CA ILE A 1 -4.64 4.71 -8.40
C ILE A 1 -5.52 4.39 -7.18
N PRO A 2 -5.46 3.16 -6.63
CA PRO A 2 -6.32 2.71 -5.52
C PRO A 2 -6.31 3.66 -4.31
N VAL A 3 -5.15 4.25 -4.03
CA VAL A 3 -4.94 5.22 -2.94
C VAL A 3 -5.81 6.46 -3.10
N VAL A 4 -5.98 6.98 -4.31
CA VAL A 4 -6.82 8.16 -4.58
C VAL A 4 -8.29 7.85 -4.31
N GLY A 5 -8.76 6.66 -4.69
CA GLY A 5 -10.11 6.19 -4.40
C GLY A 5 -10.39 6.10 -2.90
N ASN A 6 -9.43 5.58 -2.12
CA ASN A 6 -9.53 5.53 -0.66
C ASN A 6 -9.61 6.95 -0.06
N ILE A 7 -8.74 7.87 -0.46
CA ILE A 7 -8.75 9.24 0.09
C ILE A 7 -10.09 9.93 -0.19
N ILE A 8 -10.61 9.83 -1.42
CA ILE A 8 -11.89 10.44 -1.80
C ILE A 8 -13.04 9.81 -1.01
N SER A 9 -13.14 8.48 -1.00
CA SER A 9 -14.21 7.75 -0.31
C SER A 9 -14.23 8.06 1.19
N ASN A 10 -13.07 7.98 1.85
CA ASN A 10 -12.95 8.20 3.29
C ASN A 10 -13.33 9.64 3.67
N THR A 11 -12.93 10.61 2.84
CA THR A 11 -13.30 12.02 3.05
C THR A 11 -14.82 12.21 2.95
N VAL A 12 -15.47 11.62 1.94
CA VAL A 12 -16.92 11.66 1.80
C VAL A 12 -17.62 11.00 2.99
N ILE A 13 -17.16 9.83 3.43
CA ILE A 13 -17.72 9.11 4.58
C ILE A 13 -17.66 9.96 5.84
N VAL A 14 -16.53 10.61 6.12
CA VAL A 14 -16.36 11.47 7.29
C VAL A 14 -17.28 12.70 7.22
N ILE A 15 -17.38 13.36 6.06
CA ILE A 15 -18.26 14.54 5.86
C ILE A 15 -19.74 14.17 6.05
N VAL A 16 -20.18 13.07 5.46
CA VAL A 16 -21.56 12.58 5.59
C VAL A 16 -21.85 12.19 7.04
N SER A 17 -20.90 11.53 7.70
CA SER A 17 -21.07 11.12 9.10
C SER A 17 -21.15 12.32 10.06
N LEU A 18 -20.29 13.33 9.86
CA LEU A 18 -20.31 14.59 10.60
C LEU A 18 -21.63 15.34 10.43
N SER A 19 -22.17 15.32 9.20
CA SER A 19 -23.48 15.92 8.90
C SER A 19 -24.63 15.24 9.63
N HIS A 20 -24.50 13.95 9.96
CA HIS A 20 -25.54 13.21 10.68
C HIS A 20 -25.43 13.35 12.21
N SER A 21 -24.24 13.13 12.78
CA SER A 21 -23.95 13.41 14.19
C SER A 21 -22.45 13.22 14.49
N LEU A 22 -21.95 13.90 15.52
CA LEU A 22 -20.58 13.70 16.00
C LEU A 22 -20.31 12.23 16.38
N GLN A 23 -21.30 11.55 16.95
CA GLN A 23 -21.20 10.15 17.37
C GLN A 23 -21.00 9.22 16.15
N MET A 24 -21.76 9.44 15.07
CA MET A 24 -21.60 8.70 13.81
C MET A 24 -20.24 8.95 13.15
N ALA A 25 -19.74 10.18 13.20
CA ALA A 25 -18.40 10.52 12.71
C ALA A 25 -17.28 9.77 13.45
N VAL A 26 -17.39 9.66 14.78
CA VAL A 26 -16.41 8.90 15.58
C VAL A 26 -16.47 7.41 15.27
N VAL A 27 -17.68 6.84 15.13
CA VAL A 27 -17.86 5.43 14.78
C VAL A 27 -17.28 5.12 13.40
N SER A 28 -17.60 5.93 12.39
CA SER A 28 -17.13 5.69 11.02
C SER A 28 -15.62 5.86 10.90
N LEU A 29 -15.04 6.88 11.54
CA LEU A 29 -13.58 7.08 11.58
C LEU A 29 -12.88 5.91 12.27
N SER A 30 -13.41 5.44 13.40
CA SER A 30 -12.86 4.30 14.13
C SER A 30 -12.90 3.02 13.28
N PHE A 31 -14.03 2.77 12.62
CA PHE A 31 -14.19 1.64 11.71
C PHE A 31 -13.20 1.69 10.54
N MET A 32 -13.04 2.85 9.90
CA MET A 32 -12.09 3.08 8.81
C MET A 32 -10.65 2.72 9.22
N ILE A 33 -10.21 3.22 10.38
CA ILE A 33 -8.87 2.95 10.90
C ILE A 33 -8.65 1.45 11.13
N VAL A 34 -9.65 0.78 11.73
CA VAL A 34 -9.57 -0.65 12.04
C VAL A 34 -9.50 -1.50 10.77
N ILE A 35 -10.39 -1.27 9.81
CA ILE A 35 -10.42 -2.03 8.56
C ILE A 35 -9.13 -1.85 7.77
N HIS A 36 -8.64 -0.62 7.60
CA HIS A 36 -7.37 -0.39 6.91
C HIS A 36 -6.21 -1.10 7.60
N LYS A 37 -6.13 -1.04 8.94
CA LYS A 37 -5.04 -1.70 9.68
C LYS A 37 -5.12 -3.22 9.57
N LEU A 38 -6.33 -3.79 9.58
CA LEU A 38 -6.56 -5.22 9.35
C LEU A 38 -6.16 -5.62 7.93
N GLU A 39 -6.54 -4.85 6.92
CA GLU A 39 -6.16 -5.07 5.53
C GLU A 39 -4.64 -5.05 5.37
N TYR A 40 -3.95 -4.05 5.92
CA TYR A 40 -2.48 -3.99 5.89
C TYR A 40 -1.84 -5.19 6.56
N PHE A 41 -2.38 -5.64 7.70
CA PHE A 41 -1.87 -6.81 8.40
C PHE A 41 -2.06 -8.10 7.59
N LEU A 42 -3.24 -8.29 7.00
CA LEU A 42 -3.55 -9.42 6.14
C LEU A 42 -2.70 -9.40 4.86
N ASN A 43 -2.58 -8.25 4.21
CA ASN A 43 -1.74 -8.06 3.02
C ASN A 43 -0.28 -8.36 3.34
N ALA A 44 0.26 -7.84 4.45
CA ALA A 44 1.63 -8.14 4.87
C ALA A 44 1.85 -9.63 5.13
N ARG A 45 0.88 -10.32 5.75
CA ARG A 45 0.95 -11.76 6.01
C ARG A 45 0.86 -12.59 4.72
N ILE A 46 -0.06 -12.26 3.83
CA ILE A 46 -0.31 -12.99 2.58
C ILE A 46 0.85 -12.75 1.60
N ILE A 47 1.20 -11.49 1.33
CA ILE A 47 2.23 -11.10 0.36
C ILE A 47 3.64 -11.44 0.89
N GLY A 48 3.88 -11.24 2.19
CA GLY A 48 5.14 -11.65 2.83
C GLY A 48 5.39 -13.15 2.73
N SER A 49 4.34 -13.97 2.73
CA SER A 49 4.45 -15.42 2.51
C SER A 49 4.70 -15.81 1.05
N GLN A 50 4.24 -15.01 0.08
CA GLN A 50 4.30 -15.36 -1.34
C GLN A 50 5.55 -14.85 -2.07
N VAL A 51 6.14 -13.73 -1.64
CA VAL A 51 7.16 -13.03 -2.47
C VAL A 51 8.60 -13.22 -1.94
N ASN A 52 8.81 -13.79 -0.75
CA ASN A 52 10.16 -13.95 -0.15
C ASN A 52 11.03 -12.67 -0.26
N ALA A 53 10.40 -11.50 -0.25
CA ALA A 53 11.05 -10.21 -0.37
C ALA A 53 11.09 -9.53 0.99
N LYS A 54 12.28 -9.15 1.43
CA LYS A 54 12.44 -8.45 2.71
C LYS A 54 11.97 -7.01 2.53
N ALA A 55 11.27 -6.47 3.53
CA ALA A 55 10.69 -5.12 3.47
C ALA A 55 11.71 -4.02 3.10
N TRP A 56 12.97 -4.18 3.51
CA TRP A 56 14.04 -3.21 3.20
C TRP A 56 14.44 -3.20 1.72
N GLU A 57 14.35 -4.33 1.01
CA GLU A 57 14.69 -4.43 -0.42
C GLU A 57 13.71 -3.61 -1.26
N LEU A 58 12.43 -3.71 -0.91
CA LEU A 58 11.33 -3.04 -1.59
C LEU A 58 11.33 -1.53 -1.30
N LEU A 59 11.64 -1.12 -0.06
CA LEU A 59 11.86 0.27 0.32
C LEU A 59 13.00 0.92 -0.47
N THR A 60 14.11 0.19 -0.63
CA THR A 60 15.27 0.67 -1.40
C THR A 60 14.91 0.85 -2.87
N ALA A 61 14.18 -0.11 -3.46
CA ALA A 61 13.71 -0.01 -4.84
C ALA A 61 12.77 1.18 -5.07
N ILE A 62 11.88 1.47 -4.10
CA ILE A 62 10.99 2.64 -4.15
C ILE A 62 11.79 3.93 -4.15
N LEU A 63 12.76 4.08 -3.23
CA LEU A 63 13.62 5.27 -3.15
C LEU A 63 14.39 5.50 -4.45
N VAL A 64 15.01 4.46 -5.01
CA VAL A 64 15.76 4.56 -6.27
C VAL A 64 14.85 4.98 -7.41
N MET A 65 13.70 4.33 -7.57
CA MET A 65 12.76 4.66 -8.63
C MET A 65 12.12 6.04 -8.46
N GLU A 66 11.84 6.46 -7.22
CA GLU A 66 11.36 7.81 -6.92
C GLU A 66 12.39 8.86 -7.34
N THR A 67 13.68 8.65 -7.04
CA THR A 67 14.73 9.58 -7.47
C THR A 67 14.92 9.65 -8.98
N LEU A 68 14.69 8.54 -9.70
CA LEU A 68 14.86 8.47 -11.17
C LEU A 68 13.64 8.99 -11.93
N PHE A 69 12.42 8.70 -11.45
CA PHE A 69 11.18 8.89 -12.21
C PHE A 69 10.10 9.67 -11.45
N GLY A 70 10.34 10.06 -10.19
CA GLY A 70 9.37 10.76 -9.35
C GLY A 70 8.20 9.88 -8.91
N LEU A 71 7.01 10.48 -8.78
CA LEU A 71 5.76 9.81 -8.41
C LEU A 71 5.44 8.55 -9.25
N PRO A 72 5.62 8.55 -10.59
CA PRO A 72 5.51 7.32 -11.40
C PRO A 72 6.45 6.20 -10.96
N GLY A 73 7.66 6.54 -10.52
CA GLY A 73 8.67 5.59 -10.07
C GLY A 73 8.25 4.82 -8.83
N VAL A 74 7.59 5.49 -7.87
CA VAL A 74 7.06 4.85 -6.66
C VAL A 74 6.05 3.74 -6.99
N VAL A 75 5.22 3.95 -8.02
CA VAL A 75 4.23 2.96 -8.47
C VAL A 75 4.89 1.81 -9.25
N ALA A 76 5.92 2.10 -10.04
CA ALA A 76 6.63 1.12 -10.86
C ALA A 76 7.63 0.26 -10.06
N ALA A 77 8.13 0.73 -8.92
CA ALA A 77 9.18 0.08 -8.15
C ALA A 77 8.89 -1.36 -7.73
N PRO A 78 7.70 -1.72 -7.21
CA PRO A 78 7.42 -3.10 -6.80
C PRO A 78 7.37 -4.07 -7.99
N VAL A 79 6.86 -3.59 -9.13
CA VAL A 79 6.76 -4.38 -10.37
C VAL A 79 8.15 -4.65 -10.94
N PHE A 80 8.99 -3.62 -11.02
CA PHE A 80 10.37 -3.78 -11.47
C PHE A 80 11.19 -4.64 -10.52
N TYR A 81 11.07 -4.44 -9.21
CA TYR A 81 11.80 -5.22 -8.21
C TYR A 81 11.44 -6.72 -8.28
N SER A 82 10.15 -7.04 -8.35
CA SER A 82 9.69 -8.43 -8.49
C SER A 82 10.13 -9.07 -9.80
N TYR A 83 10.13 -8.33 -10.91
CA TYR A 83 10.64 -8.82 -12.19
C TYR A 83 12.14 -9.09 -12.15
N LEU A 84 12.95 -8.15 -11.63
CA LEU A 84 14.40 -8.30 -11.47
C LEU A 84 14.76 -9.47 -10.56
N LYS A 85 14.07 -9.60 -9.43
CA LYS A 85 14.31 -10.71 -8.50
C LYS A 85 14.00 -12.06 -9.13
N LYS A 86 12.93 -12.13 -9.94
CA LYS A 86 12.59 -13.34 -10.68
C LYS A 86 13.66 -13.69 -11.72
N GLU A 87 14.11 -12.73 -12.52
CA GLU A 87 15.16 -12.95 -13.53
C GLU A 87 16.49 -13.39 -12.89
N LEU A 88 16.85 -12.84 -11.74
CA LEU A 88 18.05 -13.24 -10.99
C LEU A 88 17.92 -14.67 -10.43
N SER A 89 16.75 -15.04 -9.93
CA SER A 89 16.51 -16.38 -9.39
C SER A 89 16.41 -17.45 -10.48
N ASP A 90 15.80 -17.11 -11.62
CA ASP A 90 15.78 -17.98 -12.81
C ASP A 90 17.20 -18.25 -13.34
N ARG A 91 18.13 -17.29 -13.14
CA ARG A 91 19.56 -17.43 -13.46
C ARG A 91 20.40 -18.03 -12.32
N GLN A 92 19.79 -18.45 -11.21
CA GLN A 92 20.45 -18.98 -10.01
C GLN A 92 21.50 -18.02 -9.39
N LEU A 93 21.34 -16.71 -9.58
CA LEU A 93 22.24 -15.72 -9.01
C LEU A 93 21.83 -15.31 -7.59
N VAL A 94 20.57 -15.56 -7.21
CA VAL A 94 19.97 -15.29 -5.89
C VAL A 94 18.92 -16.34 -5.55
#